data_AF-A7SU97-F1
#
_entry.id   AF-A7SU97-F1
#
_cell.length_a   1.000
_cell.length_b   1.000
_cell.length_c   1.000
_cell.angle_alpha   90.00
_cell.angle_beta   90.00
_cell.angle_gamma   90.00
#
_symmetry.space_group_name_H-M   'P 1'
#
loop_
_entity.id
_entity.type
_entity.pdbx_description
1 polymer ?
#
loop_
_entity_poly.entity_id
_entity_poly.type
_entity_poly.pdbx_seq_one_letter_code
_entity_poly.pdbx_strand_id
1 'polypeptide(L)'
;GVISSSGFPSGYRNGSQCDWLINMPAANQITLNFTDVSLSKDQSCDDAYVDIFDGDNSTYPLLGRICGNSIPPPVVSSGNQMLIKF
;
A
#
# COMPACT_ATOMS: atom_id res chain seq x y z
N GLY A 1 2.13 -12.78 5.00
CA GLY A 1 0.78 -12.59 5.56
C GLY A 1 -0.12 -11.97 4.51
N VAL A 2 -1.36 -11.60 4.87
CA VAL A 2 -2.31 -10.90 4.00
C VAL A 2 -2.85 -9.68 4.75
N ILE A 3 -2.96 -8.54 4.06
CA ILE A 3 -3.56 -7.30 4.55
C ILE A 3 -4.70 -6.96 3.59
N SER A 4 -5.81 -6.47 4.12
CA SER A 4 -6.96 -6.05 3.33
C SER A 4 -7.55 -4.76 3.88
N SER A 5 -8.24 -4.01 3.03
CA SER A 5 -9.02 -2.85 3.47
C SER A 5 -10.14 -3.30 4.44
N SER A 6 -10.58 -2.38 5.31
CA SER A 6 -11.51 -2.67 6.42
C SER A 6 -12.90 -3.16 6.00
N GLY A 7 -13.26 -3.04 4.72
CA GLY A 7 -14.54 -3.49 4.16
C GLY A 7 -14.42 -4.56 3.07
N PHE A 8 -13.21 -5.05 2.77
CA PHE A 8 -13.01 -6.09 1.75
C PHE A 8 -13.82 -7.35 2.09
N PRO A 9 -14.52 -7.98 1.12
CA PRO A 9 -14.53 -7.70 -0.32
C PRO A 9 -15.62 -6.71 -0.79
N SER A 10 -16.43 -6.16 0.11
CA SER A 10 -17.55 -5.27 -0.23
C SER A 10 -17.12 -3.84 -0.63
N GLY A 11 -15.83 -3.54 -0.56
CA GLY A 11 -15.23 -2.24 -0.88
C GLY A 11 -14.56 -1.59 0.32
N TYR A 12 -14.19 -0.31 0.19
CA TYR A 12 -13.64 0.49 1.27
C TYR A 12 -14.63 1.58 1.70
N ARG A 13 -14.50 2.09 2.93
CA ARG A 13 -15.31 3.25 3.37
C ARG A 13 -14.64 4.54 2.91
N ASN A 14 -15.42 5.47 2.39
CA ASN A 14 -14.91 6.81 2.04
C ASN A 14 -14.34 7.50 3.29
N GLY A 15 -13.20 8.16 3.13
CA GLY A 15 -12.48 8.81 4.24
C GLY A 15 -11.80 7.83 5.20
N SER A 16 -11.65 6.56 4.83
CA SER A 16 -10.78 5.65 5.59
C SER A 16 -9.35 6.16 5.56
N GLN A 17 -8.69 6.15 6.72
CA GLN A 17 -7.27 6.38 6.86
C GLN A 17 -6.69 5.18 7.62
N CYS A 18 -5.95 4.33 6.91
CA CYS A 18 -5.40 3.10 7.45
C CYS A 18 -3.90 3.05 7.17
N ASP A 19 -3.13 2.88 8.24
CA ASP A 19 -1.68 2.74 8.17
C ASP A 19 -1.30 1.33 8.61
N TRP A 20 -0.53 0.62 7.79
CA TRP A 20 0.06 -0.67 8.12
C TRP A 20 1.57 -0.59 8.07
N LEU A 21 2.21 -0.84 9.21
CA LEU A 21 3.66 -1.00 9.29
C LEU A 21 4.00 -2.49 9.28
N ILE A 22 4.67 -2.93 8.22
CA ILE A 22 5.26 -4.27 8.14
C ILE A 22 6.69 -4.18 8.65
N ASN A 23 7.02 -4.97 9.66
CA ASN A 23 8.36 -5.04 10.23
C ASN A 23 8.83 -6.50 10.29
N MET A 24 9.96 -6.77 9.65
CA MET A 24 10.60 -8.09 9.59
C MET A 24 11.93 -8.07 10.36
N PRO A 25 12.50 -9.23 10.72
CA PRO A 25 13.87 -9.27 11.25
C PRO A 25 14.87 -8.64 10.27
N ALA A 26 15.94 -8.06 10.82
CA ALA A 26 16.99 -7.40 10.03
C ALA A 26 17.54 -8.32 8.91
N ALA A 27 17.99 -7.69 7.83
CA ALA A 27 18.50 -8.34 6.60
C ALA A 27 17.45 -9.08 5.72
N ASN A 28 16.16 -8.94 6.01
CA ASN A 28 15.09 -9.37 5.09
C ASN A 28 14.58 -8.19 4.24
N GLN A 29 14.08 -8.50 3.05
CA GLN A 29 13.28 -7.58 2.22
C GLN A 29 11.81 -7.97 2.27
N ILE A 30 10.93 -7.00 2.02
CA ILE A 30 9.48 -7.19 1.96
C ILE A 30 9.07 -7.08 0.49
N THR A 31 8.37 -8.09 0.00
CA THR A 31 7.69 -8.06 -1.30
C THR A 31 6.19 -7.94 -1.09
N LEU A 32 5.62 -6.83 -1.55
CA LEU A 32 4.19 -6.56 -1.54
C LEU A 32 3.59 -6.93 -2.90
N ASN A 33 2.65 -7.87 -2.88
CA ASN A 33 1.89 -8.28 -4.05
C ASN A 33 0.42 -7.88 -3.87
N PHE A 34 -0.11 -7.14 -4.84
CA PHE A 34 -1.54 -6.82 -4.88
C PHE A 34 -2.30 -7.97 -5.54
N THR A 35 -3.31 -8.50 -4.85
CA THR A 35 -4.19 -9.55 -5.39
C THR A 35 -5.52 -8.98 -5.88
N ASP A 36 -5.92 -7.83 -5.36
CA ASP A 36 -7.13 -7.10 -5.73
C ASP A 36 -6.90 -5.61 -5.48
N VAL A 37 -7.35 -4.76 -6.41
CA VAL A 37 -7.36 -3.31 -6.27
C VAL A 37 -8.65 -2.82 -6.93
N SER A 38 -9.47 -2.10 -6.18
CA SER A 38 -10.69 -1.48 -6.68
C SER A 38 -10.90 -0.13 -6.01
N LEU A 39 -10.04 0.83 -6.35
CA LEU A 39 -10.05 2.22 -5.89
C LEU A 39 -10.65 3.13 -6.95
N SER A 40 -11.16 4.30 -6.53
CA SER A 40 -11.51 5.36 -7.48
C SER A 40 -10.28 5.79 -8.28
N LYS A 41 -10.48 6.13 -9.56
CA LYS A 41 -9.44 6.64 -10.45
C LYS A 41 -9.83 8.00 -10.97
N ASP A 42 -9.16 9.03 -10.48
CA ASP A 42 -9.16 10.36 -11.06
C ASP A 42 -7.89 10.58 -11.89
N GLN A 43 -7.77 11.74 -12.53
CA GLN A 43 -6.64 12.04 -13.41
C GLN A 43 -5.31 12.19 -12.65
N SER A 44 -5.38 12.58 -11.38
CA SER A 44 -4.21 12.83 -10.52
C SER A 44 -3.96 11.74 -9.49
N CYS A 45 -4.88 10.78 -9.31
CA CYS A 45 -4.76 9.68 -8.34
C CYS A 45 -4.82 10.21 -6.89
N ASP A 46 -5.65 11.23 -6.64
CA ASP A 46 -5.73 11.94 -5.36
C ASP A 46 -6.99 11.62 -4.56
N ASP A 47 -8.03 11.07 -5.19
CA ASP A 47 -9.31 10.78 -4.51
C ASP A 47 -9.22 9.57 -3.56
N ALA A 48 -8.62 8.48 -4.03
CA ALA A 48 -8.34 7.30 -3.23
C ALA A 48 -7.09 6.60 -3.76
N TYR A 49 -6.09 6.44 -2.92
CA TYR A 49 -4.81 5.87 -3.31
C TYR A 49 -4.19 5.09 -2.16
N VAL A 50 -3.29 4.17 -2.50
CA VAL A 50 -2.40 3.51 -1.55
C VAL A 50 -0.99 3.98 -1.80
N ASP A 51 -0.37 4.60 -0.79
CA ASP A 51 1.05 4.95 -0.80
C ASP A 51 1.88 3.88 -0.09
N ILE A 52 3.03 3.57 -0.67
CA ILE A 52 3.94 2.53 -0.18
C ILE A 52 5.31 3.16 0.04
N PHE A 53 5.77 3.22 1.28
CA PHE A 53 7.05 3.84 1.66
C PHE A 53 8.09 2.78 2.03
N ASP A 54 9.35 3.04 1.65
CA ASP A 54 10.51 2.18 1.88
C ASP A 54 11.11 2.35 3.28
N GLY A 55 10.29 2.19 4.31
CA GLY A 55 10.71 2.37 5.70
C GLY A 55 9.52 2.37 6.66
N ASP A 56 9.74 2.90 7.86
CA ASP A 56 8.76 2.84 8.95
C ASP A 56 7.83 4.06 9.06
N ASN A 57 8.10 5.13 8.29
CA ASN A 57 7.32 6.35 8.30
C ASN A 57 7.35 7.06 6.92
N SER A 58 6.52 8.09 6.75
CA SER A 58 6.33 8.78 5.46
C SER A 58 7.45 9.75 5.07
N THR A 59 8.55 9.82 5.83
CA THR A 59 9.76 10.58 5.43
C THR A 59 10.71 9.73 4.58
N TYR A 60 10.53 8.41 4.57
CA TYR A 60 11.27 7.49 3.71
C TYR A 60 10.79 7.57 2.25
N PRO A 61 11.60 7.10 1.29
CA PRO A 61 11.25 7.15 -0.13
C PRO A 61 9.90 6.49 -0.44
N LEU A 62 9.09 7.13 -1.29
CA LEU A 62 7.88 6.53 -1.85
C LEU A 62 8.27 5.52 -2.94
N LEU A 63 7.91 4.25 -2.75
CA LEU A 63 8.11 3.19 -3.73
C LEU A 63 7.04 3.19 -4.81
N GLY A 64 5.83 3.66 -4.48
CA GLY A 64 4.75 3.78 -5.44
C GLY A 64 3.45 4.28 -4.82
N ARG A 65 2.61 4.81 -5.70
CA ARG A 65 1.21 5.19 -5.43
C ARG A 65 0.29 4.40 -6.34
N ILE A 66 -0.72 3.74 -5.76
CA ILE A 66 -1.66 2.88 -6.47
C ILE A 66 -3.09 3.45 -6.37
N CYS A 67 -3.80 3.57 -7.49
CA CYS A 67 -5.23 3.88 -7.55
C CYS A 67 -5.88 3.20 -8.76
N GLY A 68 -7.21 3.33 -8.88
CA GLY A 68 -7.99 2.63 -9.90
C GLY A 68 -8.11 1.14 -9.63
N ASN A 69 -8.18 0.36 -10.70
CA ASN A 69 -8.53 -1.06 -10.65
C ASN A 69 -7.54 -1.98 -11.38
N SER A 70 -6.38 -1.45 -11.78
CA SER A 70 -5.31 -2.25 -12.39
C SER A 70 -4.40 -2.80 -11.30
N ILE A 71 -4.16 -4.12 -11.32
CA ILE A 71 -3.17 -4.74 -10.44
C ILE A 71 -1.75 -4.28 -10.85
N PRO A 72 -1.01 -3.60 -9.97
CA PRO A 72 0.35 -3.16 -10.27
C PRO A 72 1.36 -4.32 -10.20
N PRO A 73 2.58 -4.14 -10.74
CA PRO A 73 3.69 -5.04 -10.48
C PRO A 73 4.01 -5.14 -8.98
N PRO A 74 4.66 -6.24 -8.54
CA PRO A 74 5.14 -6.38 -7.16
C PRO A 74 6.04 -5.21 -6.75
N VAL A 75 5.88 -4.74 -5.53
CA VAL A 75 6.72 -3.70 -4.92
C VAL A 75 7.67 -4.35 -3.93
N VAL A 76 8.96 -4.03 -4.03
CA VAL A 76 10.01 -4.61 -3.18
C VAL A 76 10.68 -3.50 -2.38
N SER A 77 10.75 -3.65 -1.06
CA SER A 77 11.50 -2.73 -0.20
C SER A 77 13.00 -2.96 -0.30
N SER A 78 13.78 -1.92 -0.02
CA SER A 78 15.23 -2.05 0.14
C SER A 78 15.62 -2.71 1.47
N GLY A 79 14.79 -2.53 2.51
CA GLY A 79 15.02 -3.02 3.86
C GLY A 79 13.90 -3.90 4.43
N ASN A 80 13.94 -4.09 5.75
CA ASN A 80 13.04 -4.96 6.51
C ASN A 80 11.78 -4.26 7.04
N GLN A 81 11.54 -3.01 6.63
CA GLN A 81 10.39 -2.21 7.03
C GLN A 81 9.69 -1.65 5.79
N MET A 82 8.36 -1.65 5.82
CA MET A 82 7.53 -1.08 4.77
C MET A 82 6.27 -0.51 5.40
N LEU A 83 5.99 0.77 5.12
CA LEU A 83 4.77 1.43 5.53
C LEU A 83 3.82 1.51 4.34
N ILE A 84 2.59 1.04 4.54
CA ILE A 84 1.51 1.13 3.58
C ILE A 84 0.46 2.06 4.17
N LYS A 85 0.04 3.07 3.40
CA LYS A 85 -1.01 4.01 3.79
C LYS A 85 -2.15 3.99 2.78
N PHE A 86 -3.37 3.91 3.27
CA PHE A 86 -4.60 4.05 2.50
C PHE A 86 -5.44 5.19 3.08
#